data_AF-A0A945Q9M3-F1
#
_entry.id   AF-A0A945Q9M3-F1
#
_cell.length_a   1.000
_cell.length_b   1.000
_cell.length_c   1.000
_cell.angle_alpha   90.00
_cell.angle_beta   90.00
_cell.angle_gamma   90.00
#
_symmetry.space_group_name_H-M   'P 1'
#
loop_
_entity.id
_entity.type
_entity.pdbx_description
1 polymer ?
#
loop_
_entity_poly.entity_id
_entity_poly.type
_entity_poly.pdbx_seq_one_letter_code
_entity_poly.pdbx_strand_id
1 'polypeptide(L)' 'MKLAILGTRGIPNYYGGFEQFAQYLSKEFTRKGHEVYVYNSSAH' A
#
# COMPACT_ATOMS: atom_id res chain seq x y z
N MET A 1 0.18 -4.46 -15.11
CA MET A 1 1.37 -3.62 -14.80
C MET A 1 1.78 -3.90 -13.36
N LYS A 2 3.07 -3.83 -13.05
CA LYS A 2 3.59 -4.00 -11.68
C LYS A 2 3.78 -2.64 -11.02
N LEU A 3 3.22 -2.45 -9.83
CA LEU A 3 3.24 -1.18 -9.09
C LEU A 3 3.79 -1.42 -7.68
N ALA A 4 4.67 -0.54 -7.21
CA ALA A 4 5.21 -0.60 -5.85
C ALA A 4 4.84 0.67 -5.08
N ILE A 5 4.28 0.50 -3.87
CA ILE A 5 4.02 1.57 -2.92
C ILE A 5 5.06 1.46 -1.81
N LEU A 6 5.90 2.49 -1.71
CA LEU A 6 6.98 2.61 -0.73
C LEU A 6 6.67 3.76 0.24
N GLY A 7 7.25 3.71 1.43
CA GLY A 7 7.10 4.78 2.43
C GLY A 7 5.81 4.71 3.25
N THR A 8 5.19 3.54 3.35
CA THR A 8 4.04 3.28 4.24
C THR A 8 4.45 2.40 5.42
N ARG A 9 3.65 2.37 6.49
CA ARG A 9 3.78 1.36 7.56
C ARG A 9 3.22 0.00 7.24
N GLY A 10 2.62 -0.13 6.07
CA GLY A 10 2.11 -1.38 5.54
C GLY A 10 0.59 -1.39 5.54
N ILE A 11 0.04 -2.59 5.41
CA ILE A 11 -1.39 -2.89 5.46
C ILE A 11 -1.53 -4.07 6.43
N PRO A 12 -2.47 -4.05 7.38
CA PRO A 12 -3.57 -3.08 7.51
C PRO A 12 -3.14 -1.73 8.10
N ASN A 13 -3.88 -0.67 7.74
CA ASN A 13 -3.68 0.70 8.21
C ASN A 13 -4.07 0.85 9.68
N TYR A 14 -3.11 1.24 10.53
CA TYR A 14 -3.34 1.45 11.97
C TYR A 14 -3.28 2.92 12.40
N TYR A 15 -2.63 3.80 11.62
CA TYR A 15 -2.34 5.18 12.04
C TYR A 15 -3.05 6.26 11.19
N GLY A 16 -3.72 5.88 10.10
CA GLY A 16 -4.36 6.82 9.17
C GLY A 16 -3.38 7.48 8.20
N GLY A 17 -3.72 8.66 7.69
CA GLY A 17 -2.84 9.45 6.83
C GLY A 17 -2.40 8.71 5.56
N PHE A 18 -1.08 8.66 5.32
CA PHE A 18 -0.53 8.02 4.12
C PHE A 18 -0.79 6.50 4.07
N GLU A 19 -0.88 5.81 5.21
CA GLU A 19 -1.23 4.38 5.26
C GLU A 19 -2.65 4.14 4.77
N GLN A 20 -3.59 5.03 5.11
CA GLN A 20 -4.96 4.96 4.64
C GLN A 20 -5.01 5.08 3.12
N PHE A 21 -4.29 6.07 2.57
CA PHE A 21 -4.16 6.24 1.13
C PHE A 21 -3.56 4.99 0.46
N ALA A 22 -2.46 4.46 0.99
CA ALA A 22 -1.80 3.26 0.48
C ALA A 22 -2.74 2.04 0.49
N GLN A 23 -3.55 1.85 1.54
CA GLN A 23 -4.49 0.75 1.64
C GLN A 23 -5.63 0.83 0.61
N TYR A 24 -6.26 2.00 0.46
CA TYR A 24 -7.35 2.14 -0.52
C TYR A 24 -6.83 2.09 -1.96
N LEU A 25 -5.72 2.79 -2.24
CA LEU A 25 -5.16 2.85 -3.58
C LEU A 25 -4.66 1.48 -4.06
N SER A 26 -3.94 0.74 -3.22
CA SER A 26 -3.45 -0.60 -3.57
C SER A 26 -4.59 -1.56 -3.89
N LYS A 27 -5.69 -1.51 -3.12
CA LYS A 27 -6.89 -2.31 -3.36
C LYS A 27 -7.53 -1.94 -4.70
N GLU A 28 -7.67 -0.65 -5.00
CA GLU A 28 -8.24 -0.18 -6.27
C GLU A 28 -7.40 -0.58 -7.49
N PHE A 29 -6.07 -0.46 -7.40
CA PHE A 29 -5.18 -0.91 -8.47
C PHE A 29 -5.18 -2.42 -8.65
N THR A 30 -5.25 -3.18 -7.56
CA THR A 30 -5.41 -4.65 -7.63
C THR A 30 -6.72 -5.01 -8.33
N ARG A 31 -7.82 -4.31 -8.01
CA ARG A 31 -9.12 -4.51 -8.67
C ARG A 31 -9.09 -4.20 -10.17
N LYS A 32 -8.23 -3.27 -10.61
CA LYS A 32 -8.00 -2.95 -12.02
C LYS A 32 -7.05 -3.93 -12.73
N GLY A 33 -6.63 -5.01 -12.08
CA GLY A 33 -5.76 -6.04 -12.66
C GLY A 33 -4.27 -5.67 -12.64
N HIS A 34 -3.86 -4.74 -11.77
CA HIS A 34 -2.44 -4.47 -11.54
C HIS A 34 -1.89 -5.37 -10.43
N GLU A 35 -0.62 -5.74 -10.56
CA GLU A 35 0.11 -6.47 -9.53
C GLU A 35 0.75 -5.43 -8.60
N VAL A 36 0.26 -5.33 -7.36
CA VAL A 36 0.63 -4.27 -6.43
C VAL A 36 1.45 -4.83 -5.28
N TYR A 37 2.58 -4.20 -5.01
CA TYR A 37 3.47 -4.49 -3.89
C TYR A 37 3.44 -3.32 -2.93
N VAL A 38 3.24 -3.61 -1.64
CA VAL A 38 3.29 -2.60 -0.57
C VAL A 38 4.41 -2.98 0.35
N TYR A 39 5.45 -2.15 0.40
CA TYR A 39 6.65 -2.43 1.19
C TYR A 39 6.76 -1.45 2.35
N ASN A 40 6.96 -1.99 3.55
CA ASN A 40 7.34 -1.27 4.74
C ASN A 40 8.70 -1.77 5.23
N SER A 41 9.46 -0.89 5.90
CA SER A 41 10.65 -1.35 6.61
C SER A 41 10.22 -2.08 7.88
N SER A 42 10.97 -3.11 8.26
CA SER A 42 10.80 -3.80 9.55
C SER A 42 11.22 -2.95 10.76
N ALA A 43 11.85 -1.80 10.54
CA ALA A 43 12.32 -0.87 11.58
C ALA A 43 11.33 0.27 11.90
N HIS A 44 10.04 0.08 11.61
CA HIS A 44 9.01 1.10 11.87
C HIS A 44 8.76 1.41 13.33
#